data_AF-A0A4Q6XXJ9-F1
#
_entry.id   AF-A0A4Q6XXJ9-F1
#
_cell.length_a   1.000
_cell.length_b   1.000
_cell.length_c   1.000
_cell.angle_alpha   90.00
_cell.angle_beta   90.00
_cell.angle_gamma   90.00
#
_symmetry.space_group_name_H-M   'P 1'
#
loop_
_entity.id
_entity.type
_entity.pdbx_description
1 polymer ?
#
loop_
_entity_poly.entity_id
_entity_poly.type
_entity_poly.pdbx_seq_one_letter_code
_entity_poly.pdbx_strand_id
1 'polypeptide(L)'
;MKRLTIILPAIAMLAACDSKPTVKAENASVADVAAATKNAVKLEPGKWETTVAILSVEGPGLPPAMVTAMKQQMKAQKVETCLTPEQAEKPPQDMLGAAKNCTYEKFEMGGGKMSGTLVCKGTPGMPAGEMRASMSGNFASTSYDVTSESTMAMPAMPGGPAGGGKVTTKTQVTGKRVGACDAPKAS
;
A
#
# COMPACT_ATOMS: atom_id res chain seq x y z
N MET A 1 6.38 60.19 -16.16
CA MET A 1 7.41 60.70 -15.22
C MET A 1 6.88 60.59 -13.78
N LYS A 2 7.78 60.36 -12.81
CA LYS A 2 7.61 59.93 -11.39
C LYS A 2 7.56 58.40 -11.22
N ARG A 3 8.69 57.72 -10.96
CA ARG A 3 9.48 57.59 -9.70
C ARG A 3 8.65 56.95 -8.57
N LEU A 4 8.92 55.69 -8.22
CA LEU A 4 9.74 55.31 -7.05
C LEU A 4 9.94 53.79 -6.95
N THR A 5 11.19 53.41 -6.75
CA THR A 5 11.78 52.12 -6.39
C THR A 5 11.29 51.65 -5.02
N ILE A 6 10.94 50.37 -4.82
CA ILE A 6 11.26 49.58 -3.61
C ILE A 6 11.51 48.12 -4.01
N ILE A 7 12.77 47.72 -3.85
CA ILE A 7 13.26 46.34 -3.79
C ILE A 7 12.89 45.81 -2.40
N LEU A 8 12.24 44.64 -2.31
CA LEU A 8 12.19 43.86 -1.08
C LEU A 8 12.43 42.37 -1.42
N PRO A 9 13.60 41.81 -1.06
CA PRO A 9 13.85 40.39 -1.19
C PRO A 9 13.25 39.72 0.06
N ALA A 10 12.12 39.04 -0.09
CA ALA A 10 11.64 38.13 0.95
C ALA A 10 12.46 36.83 0.88
N ILE A 11 13.67 36.90 1.45
CA ILE A 11 14.40 35.72 1.92
C ILE A 11 13.55 35.15 3.07
N ALA A 12 12.74 34.14 2.77
CA ALA A 12 12.17 33.26 3.78
C ALA A 12 13.09 32.04 3.92
N MET A 13 14.20 32.24 4.64
CA MET A 13 14.90 31.12 5.26
C MET A 13 14.36 30.93 6.70
N LEU A 14 14.27 29.66 7.08
CA LEU A 14 14.10 29.10 8.42
C LEU A 14 12.67 28.98 8.97
N ALA A 15 12.05 27.84 8.65
CA ALA A 15 11.57 26.94 9.69
C ALA A 15 11.96 25.50 9.32
N ALA A 16 13.16 25.08 9.72
CA ALA A 16 13.44 23.68 9.95
C ALA A 16 12.65 23.26 11.18
N CYS A 17 11.38 22.89 10.98
CA CYS A 17 10.62 22.18 12.00
C CYS A 17 11.03 20.71 11.96
N ASP A 18 11.53 20.24 13.09
CA ASP A 18 11.85 18.85 13.41
C ASP A 18 10.55 18.01 13.46
N SER A 19 9.90 17.88 12.30
CA SER A 19 8.65 17.14 12.15
C SER A 19 8.78 16.34 10.87
N LYS A 20 9.02 15.03 11.03
CA LYS A 20 9.04 14.07 9.92
C LYS A 20 7.91 14.42 8.94
N PRO A 21 8.21 14.57 7.63
CA PRO A 21 7.21 14.97 6.65
C PRO A 21 5.99 14.04 6.76
N THR A 22 4.85 14.63 7.12
CA THR A 22 3.58 13.93 7.21
C THR A 22 2.81 14.21 5.94
N VAL A 23 2.54 13.17 5.16
CA VAL A 23 1.81 13.22 3.91
C VAL A 23 0.35 12.91 4.22
N LYS A 24 -0.54 13.80 3.81
CA LYS A 24 -1.98 13.57 3.82
C LYS A 24 -2.53 13.77 2.42
N ALA A 25 -3.41 12.88 1.97
CA ALA A 25 -4.08 12.99 0.69
C ALA A 25 -5.53 12.50 0.82
N GLU A 26 -6.44 13.19 0.16
CA GLU A 26 -7.86 12.83 0.11
C GLU A 26 -8.32 12.85 -1.34
N ASN A 27 -9.11 11.87 -1.76
CA ASN A 27 -9.55 11.67 -3.15
C ASN A 27 -8.41 11.76 -4.18
N ALA A 28 -7.26 11.18 -3.85
CA ALA A 28 -6.04 11.25 -4.66
C ALA A 28 -5.82 9.96 -5.46
N SER A 29 -5.24 10.07 -6.66
CA SER A 29 -4.88 8.88 -7.42
C SER A 29 -3.69 8.15 -6.76
N VAL A 30 -3.51 6.86 -7.08
CA VAL A 30 -2.33 6.11 -6.62
C VAL A 30 -1.02 6.80 -7.03
N ALA A 31 -0.99 7.43 -8.20
CA ALA A 31 0.17 8.17 -8.69
C ALA A 31 0.48 9.43 -7.87
N ASP A 32 -0.55 10.18 -7.45
CA ASP A 32 -0.37 11.40 -6.66
C ASP A 32 0.14 11.07 -5.25
N VAL A 33 -0.45 10.03 -4.62
CA VAL A 33 0.02 9.56 -3.31
C VAL A 33 1.43 9.00 -3.41
N ALA A 34 1.76 8.27 -4.47
CA ALA A 34 3.11 7.79 -4.74
C ALA A 34 4.11 8.95 -4.85
N ALA A 35 3.79 9.99 -5.61
CA ALA A 35 4.63 11.18 -5.75
C ALA A 35 4.84 11.90 -4.41
N ALA A 36 3.78 12.06 -3.61
CA ALA A 36 3.84 12.72 -2.31
C ALA A 36 4.64 11.90 -1.27
N THR A 37 4.63 10.58 -1.37
CA THR A 37 5.31 9.67 -0.42
C THR A 37 6.76 9.35 -0.77
N LYS A 38 7.21 9.61 -2.02
CA LYS A 38 8.60 9.43 -2.48
C LYS A 38 9.67 10.00 -1.54
N ASN A 39 9.38 11.14 -0.91
CA ASN A 39 10.32 11.80 0.00
C ASN A 39 10.04 11.52 1.48
N ALA A 40 8.87 10.98 1.80
CA ALA A 40 8.47 10.67 3.18
C ALA A 40 9.00 9.30 3.62
N VAL A 41 9.14 8.37 2.67
CA VAL A 41 9.51 7.00 2.94
C VAL A 41 10.44 6.51 1.83
N LYS A 42 11.72 6.30 2.17
CA LYS A 42 12.70 5.62 1.32
C LYS A 42 13.06 4.29 1.96
N LEU A 43 12.79 3.21 1.23
CA LEU A 43 13.27 1.89 1.61
C LEU A 43 14.79 1.84 1.43
N GLU A 44 15.48 1.07 2.26
CA GLU A 44 16.91 0.83 2.05
C GLU A 44 17.12 -0.29 1.01
N PRO A 45 18.04 -0.10 0.05
CA PRO A 45 18.40 -1.16 -0.87
C PRO A 45 19.03 -2.35 -0.14
N GLY A 46 18.84 -3.55 -0.68
CA GLY A 46 19.35 -4.79 -0.11
C GLY A 46 18.38 -5.95 -0.24
N LYS A 47 18.70 -7.04 0.45
CA LYS A 47 17.86 -8.23 0.48
C LYS A 47 16.70 -8.01 1.44
N TRP A 48 15.49 -8.18 0.94
CA TRP A 48 14.25 -8.06 1.68
C TRP A 48 13.55 -9.40 1.77
N GLU A 49 13.07 -9.72 2.95
CA GLU A 49 12.21 -10.85 3.20
C GLU A 49 10.79 -10.33 3.39
N THR A 50 9.88 -10.69 2.48
CA THR A 50 8.48 -10.29 2.51
C THR A 50 7.62 -11.50 2.83
N THR A 51 6.68 -11.35 3.76
CA THR A 51 5.72 -12.38 4.14
C THR A 51 4.32 -11.82 3.93
N VAL A 52 3.49 -12.54 3.17
CA VAL A 52 2.07 -12.23 2.96
C VAL A 52 1.25 -13.28 3.69
N ALA A 53 0.36 -12.88 4.60
CA ALA A 53 -0.49 -13.77 5.37
C ALA A 53 -1.96 -13.35 5.28
N ILE A 54 -2.87 -14.29 5.02
CA ILE A 54 -4.31 -14.03 5.12
C ILE A 54 -4.77 -14.27 6.56
N LEU A 55 -5.17 -13.19 7.24
CA LEU A 55 -5.64 -13.24 8.62
C LEU A 55 -7.08 -13.80 8.68
N SER A 56 -7.98 -13.28 7.85
CA SER A 56 -9.38 -13.72 7.80
C SER A 56 -10.00 -13.53 6.41
N VAL A 57 -11.00 -14.36 6.12
CA VAL A 57 -11.90 -14.21 4.97
C VAL A 57 -13.29 -14.46 5.50
N GLU A 58 -14.18 -13.50 5.34
CA GLU A 58 -15.53 -13.49 5.89
C GLU A 58 -16.52 -13.13 4.78
N GLY A 59 -17.70 -13.74 4.79
CA GLY A 59 -18.72 -13.50 3.78
C GLY A 59 -19.87 -14.49 3.89
N PRO A 60 -21.08 -14.13 3.43
CA PRO A 60 -22.25 -14.98 3.56
C PRO A 60 -22.08 -16.25 2.70
N GLY A 61 -22.37 -17.41 3.29
CA GLY A 61 -22.33 -18.71 2.59
C GLY A 61 -20.93 -19.25 2.29
N LEU A 62 -19.85 -18.69 2.84
CA LEU A 62 -18.50 -19.24 2.69
C LEU A 62 -18.31 -20.47 3.59
N PRO A 63 -18.03 -21.66 3.03
CA PRO A 63 -17.71 -22.84 3.83
C PRO A 63 -16.37 -22.65 4.55
N PRO A 64 -16.24 -23.02 5.84
CA PRO A 64 -14.98 -22.97 6.56
C PRO A 64 -13.84 -23.75 5.87
N ALA A 65 -14.19 -24.85 5.18
CA ALA A 65 -13.26 -25.63 4.38
C ALA A 65 -12.67 -24.83 3.20
N MET A 66 -13.48 -23.97 2.57
CA MET A 66 -13.04 -23.10 1.47
C MET A 66 -12.11 -22.00 1.98
N VAL A 67 -12.45 -21.36 3.10
CA VAL A 67 -11.57 -20.35 3.74
C VAL A 67 -10.24 -20.97 4.15
N THR A 68 -10.28 -22.19 4.71
CA THR A 68 -9.07 -22.94 5.08
C THR A 68 -8.24 -23.31 3.86
N ALA A 69 -8.87 -23.79 2.79
CA ALA A 69 -8.20 -24.09 1.53
C ALA A 69 -7.55 -22.84 0.91
N MET A 70 -8.25 -21.69 0.92
CA MET A 70 -7.69 -20.41 0.46
C MET A 70 -6.48 -19.98 1.30
N LYS A 71 -6.56 -20.08 2.62
CA LYS A 71 -5.43 -19.82 3.53
C LYS A 71 -4.27 -20.79 3.30
N GLN A 72 -4.53 -22.06 2.99
CA GLN A 72 -3.50 -23.07 2.72
C GLN A 72 -2.85 -22.89 1.35
N GLN A 73 -3.61 -22.47 0.34
CA GLN A 73 -3.08 -22.18 -0.99
C GLN A 73 -2.25 -20.89 -0.98
N MET A 74 -2.67 -19.91 -0.19
CA MET A 74 -1.95 -18.66 0.10
C MET A 74 -1.09 -18.80 1.36
N LYS A 75 -0.58 -20.02 1.64
CA LYS A 75 0.37 -20.29 2.74
C LYS A 75 1.38 -19.16 2.77
N ALA A 76 1.65 -18.62 3.96
CA ALA A 76 2.49 -17.44 4.15
C ALA A 76 3.73 -17.50 3.24
N GLN A 77 3.67 -16.79 2.12
CA GLN A 77 4.71 -16.87 1.12
C GLN A 77 5.81 -15.95 1.61
N LYS A 78 6.85 -16.56 2.17
CA LYS A 78 8.09 -15.86 2.43
C LYS A 78 8.82 -15.75 1.10
N VAL A 79 8.85 -14.54 0.56
CA VAL A 79 9.54 -14.21 -0.69
C VAL A 79 10.75 -13.36 -0.35
N GLU A 80 11.93 -13.85 -0.72
CA GLU A 80 13.15 -13.05 -0.67
C GLU A 80 13.33 -12.30 -1.99
N THR A 81 13.39 -10.98 -1.92
CA THR A 81 13.57 -10.11 -3.07
C THR A 81 14.78 -9.20 -2.84
N CYS A 82 15.69 -9.13 -3.81
CA CYS A 82 16.72 -8.11 -3.81
C CYS A 82 16.13 -6.80 -4.33
N LEU A 83 16.13 -5.77 -3.47
CA LEU A 83 15.72 -4.42 -3.82
C LEU A 83 16.96 -3.62 -4.24
N THR A 84 17.04 -3.26 -5.52
CA THR A 84 18.10 -2.40 -6.03
C THR A 84 17.91 -0.96 -5.55
N PRO A 85 18.95 -0.10 -5.57
CA PRO A 85 18.82 1.32 -5.25
C PRO A 85 17.73 2.01 -6.07
N GLU A 86 17.65 1.72 -7.37
CA GLU A 86 16.64 2.28 -8.26
C GLU A 86 15.22 1.83 -7.90
N GLN A 87 15.05 0.60 -7.39
CA GLN A 87 13.76 0.10 -6.91
C GLN A 87 13.40 0.66 -5.54
N ALA A 88 14.40 0.92 -4.69
CA ALA A 88 14.22 1.51 -3.37
C ALA A 88 13.76 2.98 -3.42
N GLU A 89 14.03 3.66 -4.54
CA GLU A 89 13.50 5.00 -4.84
C GLU A 89 12.08 4.99 -5.42
N LYS A 90 11.55 3.80 -5.76
CA LYS A 90 10.17 3.67 -6.24
C LYS A 90 9.17 3.71 -5.08
N PRO A 91 7.97 4.23 -5.32
CA PRO A 91 6.91 4.26 -4.32
C PRO A 91 6.58 2.85 -3.82
N PRO A 92 6.41 2.65 -2.50
CA PRO A 92 6.11 1.33 -1.94
C PRO A 92 4.77 0.75 -2.43
N GLN A 93 3.87 1.57 -2.98
CA GLN A 93 2.64 1.12 -3.62
C GLN A 93 2.87 0.10 -4.74
N ASP A 94 3.97 0.23 -5.50
CA ASP A 94 4.32 -0.74 -6.55
C ASP A 94 4.70 -2.11 -5.96
N MET A 95 5.28 -2.12 -4.75
CA MET A 95 5.61 -3.36 -4.03
C MET A 95 4.41 -3.96 -3.31
N LEU A 96 3.53 -3.12 -2.77
CA LEU A 96 2.32 -3.54 -2.05
C LEU A 96 1.19 -4.00 -2.99
N GLY A 97 1.41 -3.96 -4.31
CA GLY A 97 0.47 -4.48 -5.31
C GLY A 97 -0.79 -3.64 -5.47
N ALA A 98 -0.74 -2.34 -5.15
CA ALA A 98 -1.89 -1.46 -5.35
C ALA A 98 -2.21 -1.37 -6.86
N ALA A 99 -3.40 -1.84 -7.26
CA ALA A 99 -3.81 -1.80 -8.65
C ALA A 99 -4.01 -0.33 -9.11
N LYS A 100 -3.58 -0.01 -10.33
CA LYS A 100 -3.59 1.35 -10.87
C LYS A 100 -4.99 1.96 -11.02
N ASN A 101 -6.03 1.13 -10.97
CA ASN A 101 -7.44 1.52 -11.05
C ASN A 101 -8.09 1.80 -9.67
N CYS A 102 -7.26 2.02 -8.65
CA CYS A 102 -7.68 2.41 -7.31
C CYS A 102 -7.50 3.92 -7.08
N THR A 103 -8.40 4.52 -6.31
CA THR A 103 -8.32 5.90 -5.83
C THR A 103 -8.25 5.88 -4.30
N TYR A 104 -7.35 6.66 -3.71
CA TYR A 104 -7.29 6.86 -2.27
C TYR A 104 -8.40 7.83 -1.86
N GLU A 105 -9.41 7.34 -1.15
CA GLU A 105 -10.42 8.17 -0.50
C GLU A 105 -9.76 9.04 0.58
N LYS A 106 -8.93 8.41 1.41
CA LYS A 106 -8.09 9.05 2.42
C LYS A 106 -6.75 8.33 2.54
N PHE A 107 -5.70 9.07 2.78
CA PHE A 107 -4.37 8.56 3.00
C PHE A 107 -3.62 9.47 3.97
N GLU A 108 -2.99 8.89 4.97
CA GLU A 108 -2.13 9.58 5.90
C GLU A 108 -0.87 8.74 6.16
N MET A 109 0.29 9.37 6.06
CA MET A 109 1.57 8.73 6.33
C MET A 109 2.50 9.71 7.02
N GLY A 110 3.02 9.33 8.18
CA GLY A 110 3.88 10.20 8.98
C GLY A 110 4.38 9.49 10.23
N GLY A 111 5.55 9.87 10.72
CA GLY A 111 6.08 9.32 11.97
C GLY A 111 6.32 7.80 11.96
N GLY A 112 6.50 7.20 10.78
CA GLY A 112 6.68 5.75 10.64
C GLY A 112 5.38 4.93 10.70
N LYS A 113 4.23 5.59 10.54
CA LYS A 113 2.91 4.97 10.42
C LYS A 113 2.28 5.36 9.10
N MET A 114 1.45 4.46 8.57
CA MET A 114 0.62 4.72 7.40
C MET A 114 -0.80 4.24 7.65
N SER A 115 -1.76 4.95 7.08
CA SER A 115 -3.15 4.53 6.99
C SER A 115 -3.75 5.06 5.71
N GLY A 116 -4.72 4.33 5.17
CA GLY A 116 -5.50 4.86 4.06
C GLY A 116 -6.63 3.94 3.64
N THR A 117 -7.54 4.48 2.86
CA THR A 117 -8.69 3.79 2.29
C THR A 117 -8.63 3.94 0.78
N LEU A 118 -8.47 2.83 0.07
CA LEU A 118 -8.59 2.74 -1.37
C LEU A 118 -10.00 2.35 -1.76
N VAL A 119 -10.46 2.90 -2.88
CA VAL A 119 -11.64 2.46 -3.61
C VAL A 119 -11.19 2.12 -5.03
N CYS A 120 -11.27 0.85 -5.39
CA CYS A 120 -10.93 0.34 -6.70
C CYS A 120 -12.20 0.06 -7.50
N LYS A 121 -12.27 0.58 -8.73
CA LYS A 121 -13.41 0.36 -9.64
C LYS A 121 -12.93 -0.41 -10.87
N GLY A 122 -13.71 -1.40 -11.31
CA GLY A 122 -13.53 -2.03 -12.63
C GLY A 122 -12.21 -2.78 -12.81
N THR A 123 -11.74 -3.53 -11.81
CA THR A 123 -10.54 -4.35 -11.95
C THR A 123 -10.80 -5.47 -12.98
N PRO A 124 -9.97 -5.62 -14.03
CA PRO A 124 -10.13 -6.67 -15.03
C PRO A 124 -10.11 -8.06 -14.38
N GLY A 125 -11.08 -8.93 -14.71
CA GLY A 125 -11.19 -10.28 -14.12
C GLY A 125 -11.95 -10.34 -12.79
N MET A 126 -12.38 -9.20 -12.24
CA MET A 126 -13.28 -9.13 -11.10
C MET A 126 -14.69 -8.76 -11.58
N PRO A 127 -15.74 -9.35 -10.99
CA PRO A 127 -17.11 -9.00 -11.35
C PRO A 127 -17.37 -7.51 -11.13
N ALA A 128 -18.30 -6.94 -11.91
CA ALA A 128 -18.64 -5.52 -11.85
C ALA A 128 -19.01 -5.11 -10.41
N GLY A 129 -18.07 -4.46 -9.73
CA GLY A 129 -18.19 -4.11 -8.32
C GLY A 129 -17.10 -3.15 -7.89
N GLU A 130 -17.43 -2.32 -6.90
CA GLU A 130 -16.46 -1.47 -6.21
C GLU A 130 -15.80 -2.30 -5.11
N MET A 131 -14.46 -2.34 -5.10
CA MET A 131 -13.67 -2.91 -4.02
C MET A 131 -13.20 -1.77 -3.12
N ARG A 132 -13.50 -1.84 -1.83
CA ARG A 132 -13.00 -0.88 -0.85
C ARG A 132 -11.98 -1.56 0.04
N ALA A 133 -10.76 -1.04 0.10
CA ALA A 133 -9.69 -1.57 0.91
C ALA A 133 -9.19 -0.53 1.89
N SER A 134 -9.30 -0.79 3.19
CA SER A 134 -8.58 -0.02 4.21
C SER A 134 -7.22 -0.66 4.46
N MET A 135 -6.21 0.15 4.71
CA MET A 135 -4.88 -0.31 5.09
C MET A 135 -4.39 0.53 6.27
N SER A 136 -3.66 -0.10 7.16
CA SER A 136 -2.98 0.58 8.26
C SER A 136 -1.77 -0.22 8.68
N GLY A 137 -0.73 0.47 9.12
CA GLY A 137 0.51 -0.21 9.45
C GLY A 137 1.64 0.70 9.87
N ASN A 138 2.75 0.05 10.13
CA ASN A 138 4.02 0.66 10.41
C ASN A 138 4.92 0.58 9.18
N PHE A 139 5.66 1.66 8.94
CA PHE A 139 6.57 1.76 7.81
C PHE A 139 7.87 2.41 8.26
N ALA A 140 8.98 1.74 8.01
CA ALA A 140 10.34 2.19 8.32
C ALA A 140 11.26 1.93 7.11
N SER A 141 12.47 2.50 7.12
CA SER A 141 13.42 2.32 6.01
C SER A 141 13.85 0.87 5.81
N THR A 142 13.85 0.06 6.88
CA THR A 142 14.30 -1.34 6.89
C THR A 142 13.23 -2.36 7.24
N SER A 143 12.00 -1.92 7.52
CA SER A 143 10.88 -2.82 7.80
C SER A 143 9.53 -2.17 7.50
N TYR A 144 8.54 -2.99 7.20
CA TYR A 144 7.15 -2.56 7.11
C TYR A 144 6.24 -3.68 7.61
N ASP A 145 5.13 -3.29 8.23
CA ASP A 145 4.05 -4.19 8.63
C ASP A 145 2.75 -3.49 8.30
N VAL A 146 2.07 -3.97 7.27
CA VAL A 146 0.85 -3.38 6.75
C VAL A 146 -0.26 -4.41 6.83
N THR A 147 -1.31 -4.07 7.55
CA THR A 147 -2.55 -4.84 7.54
C THR A 147 -3.56 -4.14 6.66
N SER A 148 -4.09 -4.87 5.69
CA SER A 148 -5.10 -4.42 4.75
C SER A 148 -6.37 -5.23 4.93
N GLU A 149 -7.52 -4.55 4.99
CA GLU A 149 -8.83 -5.14 5.01
C GLU A 149 -9.59 -4.70 3.76
N SER A 150 -9.95 -5.66 2.93
CA SER A 150 -10.61 -5.43 1.65
C SER A 150 -12.02 -5.97 1.69
N THR A 151 -13.00 -5.11 1.47
CA THR A 151 -14.40 -5.49 1.28
C THR A 151 -14.75 -5.42 -0.20
N MET A 152 -15.41 -6.46 -0.69
CA MET A 152 -15.79 -6.58 -2.08
C MET A 152 -17.21 -7.10 -2.21
N ALA A 153 -18.00 -6.49 -3.08
CA ALA A 153 -19.28 -7.04 -3.48
C ALA A 153 -19.06 -8.12 -4.54
N MET A 154 -19.42 -9.36 -4.20
CA MET A 154 -19.42 -10.47 -5.14
C MET A 154 -20.83 -10.68 -5.71
N PRO A 155 -20.97 -10.89 -7.02
CA PRO A 155 -22.24 -11.23 -7.63
C PRO A 155 -22.70 -12.60 -7.12
N ALA A 156 -23.97 -12.92 -7.34
CA ALA A 156 -24.50 -14.23 -7.05
C ALA A 156 -23.72 -15.30 -7.85
N MET A 157 -23.17 -16.29 -7.13
CA MET A 157 -22.53 -17.46 -7.71
C MET A 157 -23.49 -18.66 -7.64
N PRO A 158 -23.50 -19.57 -8.64
CA PRO A 158 -24.26 -20.81 -8.53
C PRO A 158 -23.87 -21.58 -7.27
N GLY A 159 -24.83 -21.86 -6.38
CA GLY A 159 -24.59 -22.51 -5.09
C GLY A 159 -24.21 -21.57 -3.92
N GLY A 160 -24.20 -20.25 -4.13
CA GLY A 160 -24.03 -19.24 -3.08
C GLY A 160 -25.35 -18.60 -2.61
N PRO A 161 -25.32 -17.70 -1.61
CA PRO A 161 -26.50 -17.00 -1.14
C PRO A 161 -27.23 -16.23 -2.26
N ALA A 162 -28.55 -16.31 -2.28
CA ALA A 162 -29.38 -15.54 -3.21
C ALA A 162 -29.14 -14.03 -3.01
N GLY A 163 -28.70 -13.33 -4.05
CA GLY A 163 -28.44 -11.88 -4.04
C GLY A 163 -26.97 -11.46 -4.07
N GLY A 164 -26.02 -12.40 -4.09
CA GLY A 164 -24.60 -12.07 -3.94
C GLY A 164 -24.24 -11.75 -2.50
N GLY A 165 -23.00 -11.36 -2.24
CA GLY A 165 -22.51 -11.18 -0.88
C GLY A 165 -21.32 -10.26 -0.78
N LYS A 166 -21.19 -9.55 0.35
CA LYS A 166 -19.97 -8.84 0.69
C LYS A 166 -18.96 -9.83 1.24
N VAL A 167 -17.81 -9.92 0.59
CA VAL A 167 -16.66 -10.69 1.09
C VAL A 167 -15.65 -9.70 1.65
N THR A 168 -15.31 -9.87 2.92
CA THR A 168 -14.27 -9.13 3.60
C THR A 168 -13.04 -10.03 3.74
N THR A 169 -11.89 -9.56 3.28
CA THR A 169 -10.61 -10.26 3.37
C THR A 169 -9.62 -9.39 4.13
N LYS A 170 -9.05 -9.93 5.20
CA LYS A 170 -7.98 -9.28 5.96
C LYS A 170 -6.66 -9.97 5.66
N THR A 171 -5.70 -9.20 5.17
CA THR A 171 -4.37 -9.66 4.79
C THR A 171 -3.33 -8.81 5.51
N GLN A 172 -2.28 -9.44 5.99
CA GLN A 172 -1.11 -8.79 6.54
C GLN A 172 0.08 -9.00 5.61
N VAL A 173 0.82 -7.94 5.35
CA VAL A 173 2.06 -7.97 4.58
C VAL A 173 3.16 -7.39 5.46
N THR A 174 4.14 -8.21 5.79
CA THR A 174 5.31 -7.78 6.57
C THR A 174 6.56 -7.91 5.72
N GLY A 175 7.41 -6.90 5.72
CA GLY A 175 8.71 -6.95 5.08
C GLY A 175 9.82 -6.54 6.02
N LYS A 176 10.97 -7.20 5.92
CA LYS A 176 12.16 -6.86 6.67
C LYS A 176 13.40 -6.95 5.79
N ARG A 177 14.25 -5.94 5.86
CA ARG A 177 15.59 -6.00 5.26
C ARG A 177 16.45 -6.98 6.06
N VAL A 178 16.92 -8.04 5.40
CA VAL A 178 17.75 -9.10 5.99
C VAL A 178 19.23 -8.93 5.67
N GLY A 179 19.62 -7.98 4.81
CA GLY A 179 21.02 -7.66 4.56
C GLY A 179 21.27 -6.96 3.23
N ALA A 180 22.53 -6.97 2.78
CA ALA A 180 22.87 -6.64 1.40
C ALA A 180 22.36 -7.74 0.46
N CYS A 181 22.12 -7.40 -0.81
CA CYS A 181 21.84 -8.44 -1.80
C CYS A 181 23.05 -9.35 -1.97
N ASP A 182 22.80 -10.65 -2.09
CA ASP A 182 23.82 -11.59 -2.53
C ASP A 182 24.33 -11.16 -3.90
N ALA A 183 25.64 -11.26 -4.14
CA ALA A 183 26.19 -11.05 -5.49
C ALA A 183 25.45 -11.99 -6.46
N PRO A 184 25.14 -11.55 -7.69
CA PRO A 184 24.49 -12.43 -8.66
C PRO A 184 25.33 -13.70 -8.77
N LYS A 185 24.72 -14.87 -8.48
CA LYS A 185 25.37 -16.15 -8.72
C LYS A 185 25.67 -16.20 -10.22
N ALA A 186 26.93 -16.02 -10.57
CA ALA A 186 27.43 -16.35 -11.89
C ALA A 186 27.06 -17.82 -12.12
N SER A 187 26.13 -18.05 -13.04
CA SER A 187 25.79 -19.37 -13.56
C SER A 187 26.59 -19.60 -14.83
#